data_AF-A0A1Q8C7U0-F1
#
_entry.id   AF-A0A1Q8C7U0-F1
#
_cell.length_a   1.000
_cell.length_b   1.000
_cell.length_c   1.000
_cell.angle_alpha   90.00
_cell.angle_beta   90.00
_cell.angle_gamma   90.00
#
_symmetry.space_group_name_H-M   'P 1'
#
loop_
_entity.id
_entity.type
_entity.pdbx_description
1 polymer ?
#
loop_
_entity_poly.entity_id
_entity_poly.type
_entity_poly.pdbx_seq_one_letter_code
_entity_poly.pdbx_strand_id
1 'polypeptide(L)'
;MDESTYLGYLSADYRRLRAVAAQALDHPVPSCPGWTAADLAHHVALVYVNKTEHMRRGELPEPWPPDLGEDPLAALTAAYREITEEFAERSPGEPAVERVAAEAVVPAEAVVGGTADAVLRWLWRRAEGDVVELDKNRKVIDKLRQLLGDTTR
;
A
#
# COMPACT_ATOMS: atom_id res chain seq x y z
N MET A 1 15.63 -2.59 1.72
CA MET A 1 15.12 -3.83 2.31
C MET A 1 15.22 -4.90 1.25
N ASP A 2 15.75 -6.09 1.55
CA ASP A 2 15.71 -7.20 0.59
C ASP A 2 14.31 -7.84 0.53
N GLU A 3 14.06 -8.60 -0.54
CA GLU A 3 12.78 -9.27 -0.82
C GLU A 3 12.32 -10.16 0.34
N SER A 4 13.22 -10.98 0.87
CA SER A 4 12.89 -11.93 1.94
C SER A 4 12.41 -11.24 3.21
N THR A 5 13.05 -10.11 3.55
CA THR A 5 12.67 -9.28 4.69
C THR A 5 11.30 -8.64 4.46
N TYR A 6 11.04 -8.12 3.26
CA TYR A 6 9.75 -7.53 2.90
C TYR A 6 8.61 -8.56 3.00
N LEU A 7 8.77 -9.73 2.38
CA LEU A 7 7.77 -10.80 2.42
C LEU A 7 7.57 -11.34 3.85
N GLY A 8 8.62 -11.34 4.67
CA GLY A 8 8.53 -11.63 6.10
C GLY A 8 7.61 -10.67 6.85
N TYR A 9 7.76 -9.35 6.64
CA TYR A 9 6.88 -8.35 7.25
C TYR A 9 5.44 -8.45 6.73
N LEU A 10 5.26 -8.56 5.42
CA LEU A 10 3.94 -8.72 4.81
C LEU A 10 3.19 -9.94 5.39
N SER A 11 3.89 -11.07 5.56
CA SER A 11 3.31 -12.27 6.16
C SER A 11 2.94 -12.10 7.62
N ALA A 12 3.80 -11.43 8.41
CA ALA A 12 3.54 -11.15 9.81
C ALA A 12 2.32 -10.23 9.99
N ASP A 13 2.22 -9.17 9.19
CA ASP A 13 1.12 -8.22 9.22
C ASP A 13 -0.20 -8.86 8.79
N TYR A 14 -0.21 -9.65 7.70
CA TYR A 14 -1.38 -10.41 7.28
C TYR A 14 -1.88 -11.36 8.38
N ARG A 15 -0.97 -12.16 8.96
CA ARG A 15 -1.35 -13.11 10.03
C ARG A 15 -1.93 -12.39 11.23
N ARG A 16 -1.33 -11.26 11.62
CA ARG A 16 -1.80 -10.44 12.73
C ARG A 16 -3.18 -9.85 12.45
N LEU A 17 -3.37 -9.23 11.29
CA LEU A 17 -4.65 -8.67 10.88
C LEU A 17 -5.74 -9.74 10.90
N ARG A 18 -5.51 -10.87 10.24
CA ARG A 18 -6.48 -11.97 10.17
C ARG A 18 -6.83 -12.53 11.54
N ALA A 19 -5.83 -12.74 12.41
CA ALA A 19 -6.05 -13.30 13.75
C ALA A 19 -6.84 -12.35 14.68
N VAL A 20 -6.59 -11.04 14.58
CA VAL A 20 -7.32 -10.04 15.36
C VAL A 20 -8.74 -9.86 14.82
N ALA A 21 -8.89 -9.70 13.49
CA ALA A 21 -10.19 -9.52 12.86
C ALA A 21 -11.13 -10.71 13.12
N ALA A 22 -10.60 -11.94 13.11
CA ALA A 22 -11.39 -13.15 13.40
C ALA A 22 -12.07 -13.16 14.77
N GLN A 23 -11.60 -12.36 15.72
CA GLN A 23 -12.15 -12.28 17.07
C GLN A 23 -13.01 -11.02 17.27
N ALA A 24 -13.08 -10.14 16.27
CA ALA A 24 -13.55 -8.78 16.47
C ALA A 24 -14.24 -8.19 15.23
N LEU A 25 -14.85 -9.01 14.37
CA LEU A 25 -15.42 -8.57 13.08
C LEU A 25 -16.35 -7.35 13.21
N ASP A 26 -17.20 -7.32 14.23
CA ASP A 26 -18.15 -6.23 14.47
C ASP A 26 -17.57 -5.03 15.25
N HIS A 27 -16.31 -5.11 15.69
CA HIS A 27 -15.69 -4.03 16.46
C HIS A 27 -15.32 -2.84 15.58
N PRO A 28 -15.58 -1.61 16.03
CA PRO A 28 -15.25 -0.41 15.27
C PRO A 28 -13.74 -0.20 15.17
N VAL A 29 -13.29 0.35 14.04
CA VAL A 29 -11.90 0.72 13.78
C VAL A 29 -11.71 2.22 14.08
N PRO A 30 -10.97 2.61 15.14
CA PRO A 30 -10.90 4.01 15.57
C PRO A 30 -10.36 4.98 14.52
N SER A 31 -9.42 4.53 13.68
CA SER A 31 -8.82 5.33 12.61
C SER A 31 -9.69 5.46 11.37
N CYS A 32 -10.76 4.67 11.26
CA CYS A 32 -11.67 4.61 10.11
C CYS A 32 -13.12 4.76 10.62
N PRO A 33 -13.59 5.99 10.88
CA PRO A 33 -14.92 6.20 11.43
C PRO A 33 -16.01 5.54 10.59
N GLY A 34 -16.89 4.79 11.24
CA GLY A 34 -17.97 4.04 10.58
C GLY A 34 -17.58 2.64 10.06
N TRP A 35 -16.30 2.26 10.14
CA TRP A 35 -15.85 0.92 9.76
C TRP A 35 -15.77 -0.01 10.95
N THR A 36 -16.03 -1.28 10.68
CA THR A 36 -15.78 -2.43 11.54
C THR A 36 -14.48 -3.16 11.14
N ALA A 37 -14.03 -4.13 11.93
CA ALA A 37 -12.88 -4.95 11.56
C ALA A 37 -13.18 -5.83 10.33
N ALA A 38 -14.45 -6.18 10.08
CA ALA A 38 -14.89 -6.82 8.84
C ALA A 38 -14.63 -5.91 7.63
N ASP A 39 -15.04 -4.64 7.72
CA ASP A 39 -14.81 -3.64 6.65
C ASP A 39 -13.31 -3.45 6.39
N LEU A 40 -12.50 -3.37 7.46
CA LEU A 40 -11.04 -3.28 7.34
C LEU A 40 -10.44 -4.51 6.66
N ALA A 41 -10.83 -5.73 7.08
CA ALA A 41 -10.32 -6.96 6.47
C ALA A 41 -10.70 -7.07 4.99
N HIS A 42 -11.95 -6.74 4.65
CA HIS A 42 -12.42 -6.71 3.27
C HIS A 42 -11.69 -5.62 2.45
N HIS A 43 -11.48 -4.44 3.01
CA HIS A 43 -10.71 -3.38 2.36
C HIS A 43 -9.26 -3.79 2.09
N VAL A 44 -8.58 -4.42 3.05
CA VAL A 44 -7.21 -4.91 2.82
C VAL A 44 -7.20 -6.01 1.75
N ALA A 45 -8.23 -6.86 1.68
CA ALA A 45 -8.37 -7.82 0.58
C ALA A 45 -8.45 -7.11 -0.78
N LEU A 46 -9.25 -6.03 -0.89
CA LEU A 46 -9.31 -5.20 -2.10
C LEU A 46 -7.96 -4.55 -2.45
N VAL A 47 -7.18 -4.14 -1.45
CA VAL A 47 -5.82 -3.61 -1.69
C VAL A 47 -4.91 -4.69 -2.27
N TYR A 48 -4.96 -5.92 -1.77
CA TYR A 48 -4.19 -7.02 -2.35
C TYR A 48 -4.60 -7.32 -3.78
N VAL A 49 -5.91 -7.42 -4.06
CA VAL A 49 -6.41 -7.61 -5.43
C VAL A 49 -5.97 -6.45 -6.34
N ASN A 50 -6.07 -5.22 -5.86
CA ASN A 50 -5.64 -4.03 -6.60
C ASN A 50 -4.17 -4.12 -7.03
N LYS A 51 -3.28 -4.49 -6.10
CA LYS A 51 -1.84 -4.57 -6.41
C LYS A 51 -1.51 -5.77 -7.29
N THR A 52 -2.18 -6.91 -7.10
CA THR A 52 -2.07 -8.06 -7.99
C THR A 52 -2.46 -7.70 -9.43
N GLU A 53 -3.61 -7.05 -9.63
CA GLU A 53 -4.08 -6.73 -10.99
C GLU A 53 -3.24 -5.63 -11.66
N HIS A 54 -2.72 -4.67 -10.91
CA HIS A 54 -1.75 -3.71 -11.44
C HIS A 54 -0.45 -4.38 -11.90
N MET A 55 0.07 -5.36 -11.16
CA MET A 55 1.24 -6.11 -11.60
C MET A 55 0.95 -6.96 -12.85
N ARG A 56 -0.25 -7.57 -12.92
CA ARG A 56 -0.65 -8.43 -14.05
C ARG A 56 -0.94 -7.64 -15.33
N ARG A 57 -1.66 -6.53 -15.22
CA ARG A 57 -2.33 -5.87 -16.36
C ARG A 57 -2.00 -4.38 -16.49
N GLY A 58 -1.49 -3.75 -15.43
CA GLY A 58 -1.31 -2.30 -15.38
C GLY A 58 -2.63 -1.52 -15.42
N GLU A 59 -3.75 -2.17 -15.08
CA GLU A 59 -5.09 -1.58 -15.01
C GLU A 59 -5.95 -2.33 -13.97
N LEU A 60 -7.02 -1.69 -13.50
CA LEU A 60 -7.98 -2.33 -12.60
C LEU A 60 -9.00 -3.16 -13.39
N PRO A 61 -9.47 -4.29 -12.85
CA PRO A 61 -10.59 -5.01 -13.44
C PRO A 61 -11.85 -4.15 -13.33
N GLU A 62 -12.65 -4.13 -14.40
CA GLU A 62 -13.96 -3.48 -14.42
C GLU A 62 -15.07 -4.54 -14.30
N PRO A 63 -16.05 -4.36 -13.39
CA PRO A 63 -16.21 -3.22 -12.47
C PRO A 63 -15.23 -3.26 -11.28
N TRP A 64 -14.85 -2.07 -10.79
CA TRP A 64 -14.14 -1.92 -9.52
C TRP A 64 -15.02 -1.23 -8.45
N PRO A 65 -15.03 -1.72 -7.19
CA PRO A 65 -14.37 -2.93 -6.68
C PRO A 65 -15.06 -4.22 -7.17
N PRO A 66 -14.30 -5.32 -7.35
CA PRO A 66 -14.87 -6.62 -7.64
C PRO A 66 -15.64 -7.14 -6.42
N ASP A 67 -16.60 -8.04 -6.67
CA ASP A 67 -17.23 -8.82 -5.61
C ASP A 67 -16.24 -9.87 -5.08
N LEU A 68 -15.82 -9.71 -3.83
CA LEU A 68 -14.94 -10.66 -3.12
C LEU A 68 -15.71 -11.65 -2.24
N GLY A 69 -17.05 -11.60 -2.27
CA GLY A 69 -17.93 -12.37 -1.40
C GLY A 69 -18.13 -11.75 -0.01
N GLU A 70 -19.07 -12.33 0.74
CA GLU A 70 -19.54 -11.79 2.03
C GLU A 70 -18.61 -12.10 3.22
N ASP A 71 -17.77 -13.14 3.13
CA ASP A 71 -16.85 -13.50 4.21
C ASP A 71 -15.53 -12.69 4.09
N PRO A 72 -15.31 -11.69 4.96
CA PRO A 72 -14.14 -10.82 4.87
C PRO A 72 -12.82 -11.56 5.16
N LEU A 73 -12.84 -12.63 5.96
CA LEU A 73 -11.63 -13.39 6.29
C LEU A 73 -11.27 -14.36 5.17
N ALA A 74 -12.27 -14.95 4.52
CA ALA A 74 -12.06 -15.76 3.33
C ALA A 74 -11.52 -14.90 2.18
N ALA A 75 -12.13 -13.73 1.93
CA ALA A 75 -11.66 -12.75 0.95
C ALA A 75 -10.20 -12.33 1.22
N LEU A 76 -9.88 -11.95 2.46
CA LEU A 76 -8.51 -11.57 2.85
C LEU A 76 -7.50 -12.70 2.65
N THR A 77 -7.89 -13.94 2.98
CA THR A 77 -7.02 -15.13 2.83
C THR A 77 -6.74 -15.43 1.36
N ALA A 78 -7.77 -15.37 0.51
CA ALA A 78 -7.64 -15.62 -0.92
C ALA A 78 -6.78 -14.54 -1.60
N ALA A 79 -7.07 -13.27 -1.32
CA ALA A 79 -6.33 -12.15 -1.90
C ALA A 79 -4.86 -12.11 -1.45
N TYR A 80 -4.57 -12.44 -0.19
CA TYR A 80 -3.20 -12.56 0.31
C TYR A 80 -2.43 -13.67 -0.43
N ARG A 81 -3.05 -14.83 -0.65
CA ARG A 81 -2.42 -15.90 -1.43
C ARG A 81 -2.07 -15.41 -2.83
N GLU A 82 -3.03 -14.79 -3.53
CA GLU A 82 -2.84 -14.32 -4.90
C GLU A 82 -1.72 -13.29 -5.03
N ILE A 83 -1.64 -12.30 -4.14
CA ILE A 83 -0.56 -11.31 -4.20
C ILE A 83 0.81 -11.94 -3.90
N THR A 84 0.88 -12.94 -3.00
CA THR A 84 2.15 -13.63 -2.74
C THR A 84 2.58 -14.56 -3.87
N GLU A 85 1.62 -15.19 -4.56
CA GLU A 85 1.89 -15.96 -5.78
C GLU A 85 2.38 -15.02 -6.90
N GLU A 86 1.73 -13.86 -7.07
CA GLU A 86 2.19 -12.87 -8.04
C GLU A 86 3.60 -12.36 -7.73
N PHE A 87 3.94 -12.09 -6.46
CA PHE A 87 5.31 -11.72 -6.11
C PHE A 87 6.34 -12.81 -6.42
N ALA A 88 5.98 -14.09 -6.27
CA ALA A 88 6.90 -15.19 -6.57
C ALA A 88 7.24 -15.32 -8.06
N GLU A 89 6.37 -14.82 -8.95
CA GLU A 89 6.57 -14.83 -10.41
C GLU A 89 7.35 -13.62 -10.93
N ARG A 90 7.64 -12.63 -10.08
CA ARG A 90 8.22 -11.34 -10.48
C ARG A 90 9.62 -11.15 -9.94
N SER A 91 10.43 -10.39 -10.67
CA SER A 91 11.72 -9.93 -10.14
C SER A 91 11.51 -8.70 -9.26
N PRO A 92 12.17 -8.55 -8.10
CA PRO A 92 11.98 -7.38 -7.21
C PRO A 92 12.27 -6.01 -7.84
N GLY A 93 13.04 -5.97 -8.93
CA GLY A 93 13.33 -4.74 -9.69
C GLY A 93 12.45 -4.55 -10.92
N GLU A 94 11.49 -5.44 -11.17
CA GLU A 94 10.57 -5.34 -12.30
C GLU A 94 9.62 -4.14 -12.08
N PRO A 95 9.51 -3.23 -13.06
CA PRO A 95 8.60 -2.09 -12.94
C PRO A 95 7.14 -2.55 -12.98
N ALA A 96 6.33 -2.08 -12.03
CA ALA A 96 4.87 -2.19 -12.07
C ALA A 96 4.26 -0.82 -12.41
N VAL A 97 3.18 -0.82 -13.19
CA VAL A 97 2.46 0.40 -13.57
C VAL A 97 1.23 0.54 -12.68
N GLU A 98 1.11 1.69 -12.02
CA GLU A 98 -0.12 2.11 -11.35
C GLU A 98 -0.80 3.19 -12.20
N ARG A 99 -2.07 2.96 -12.57
CA ARG A 99 -2.84 3.96 -13.31
C ARG A 99 -3.60 4.84 -12.33
N VAL A 100 -3.42 6.15 -12.49
CA VAL A 100 -4.25 7.17 -11.85
C VAL A 100 -5.31 7.66 -12.83
N ALA A 101 -6.48 8.02 -12.33
CA ALA A 101 -7.56 8.57 -13.14
C ALA A 101 -7.05 9.78 -13.95
N ALA A 102 -7.42 9.89 -15.22
CA ALA A 102 -6.83 10.87 -16.15
C ALA A 102 -7.05 12.32 -15.69
N GLU A 103 -8.20 12.58 -15.07
CA GLU A 103 -8.57 13.85 -14.46
C GLU A 103 -7.73 14.23 -13.23
N ALA A 104 -7.05 13.26 -12.61
CA ALA A 104 -6.15 13.49 -11.47
C ALA A 104 -4.71 13.85 -11.92
N VAL A 105 -4.40 13.79 -13.22
CA VAL A 105 -3.06 14.06 -13.74
C VAL A 105 -2.83 15.56 -13.90
N VAL A 106 -2.39 16.21 -12.83
CA VAL A 106 -1.83 17.57 -12.86
C VAL A 106 -0.31 17.52 -12.86
N PRO A 107 0.40 18.48 -13.49
CA PRO A 107 1.86 18.55 -13.38
C PRO A 107 2.29 18.63 -11.91
N ALA A 108 3.13 17.69 -11.48
CA ALA A 108 3.63 17.69 -10.11
C ALA A 108 4.45 18.95 -9.81
N GLU A 109 4.10 19.67 -8.73
CA GLU A 109 4.77 20.88 -8.27
C GLU A 109 6.18 20.60 -7.72
N ALA A 110 6.38 19.39 -7.17
CA ALA A 110 7.64 18.87 -6.66
C ALA A 110 7.77 17.37 -6.99
N VAL A 111 9.00 16.87 -7.15
CA VAL A 111 9.27 15.44 -7.36
C VAL A 111 10.28 14.96 -6.31
N VAL A 112 9.98 13.84 -5.69
CA VAL A 112 10.88 13.09 -4.82
C VAL A 112 11.09 11.71 -5.47
N GLY A 113 12.30 11.43 -5.91
CA GLY A 113 12.67 10.21 -6.64
C GLY A 113 13.73 9.40 -5.92
N GLY A 114 13.88 8.14 -6.31
CA GLY A 114 14.87 7.22 -5.75
C GLY A 114 14.37 5.78 -5.78
N THR A 115 15.12 4.87 -5.17
CA THR A 115 14.62 3.51 -4.95
C THR A 115 13.42 3.54 -3.99
N ALA A 116 12.48 2.59 -4.12
CA ALA A 116 11.31 2.54 -3.25
C ALA A 116 11.69 2.56 -1.76
N ASP A 117 12.72 1.80 -1.39
CA ASP A 117 13.23 1.77 -0.02
C ASP A 117 13.81 3.13 0.43
N ALA A 118 14.52 3.85 -0.43
CA ALA A 118 15.03 5.18 -0.10
C ALA A 118 13.89 6.20 0.06
N VAL A 119 12.91 6.21 -0.85
CA VAL A 119 11.75 7.11 -0.79
C VAL A 119 10.89 6.81 0.44
N LEU A 120 10.65 5.53 0.78
CA LEU A 120 9.91 5.14 1.98
C LEU A 120 10.70 5.47 3.26
N ARG A 121 12.01 5.22 3.30
CA ARG A 121 12.81 5.62 4.48
C ARG A 121 12.85 7.13 4.65
N TRP A 122 12.92 7.87 3.54
CA TRP A 122 12.74 9.31 3.56
C TRP A 122 11.35 9.64 4.11
N LEU A 123 10.26 9.27 3.46
CA LEU A 123 8.89 9.71 3.81
C LEU A 123 8.51 9.40 5.28
N TRP A 124 9.01 8.30 5.87
CA TRP A 124 8.80 7.93 7.28
C TRP A 124 9.86 8.49 8.24
N ARG A 125 10.68 9.44 7.77
CA ARG A 125 11.73 10.13 8.54
C ARG A 125 12.76 9.20 9.19
N ARG A 126 13.07 8.08 8.52
CA ARG A 126 14.10 7.11 8.91
C ARG A 126 15.42 7.31 8.15
N ALA A 127 15.46 8.26 7.21
CA ALA A 127 16.65 8.70 6.49
C ALA A 127 16.53 10.19 6.12
N GLU A 128 17.66 10.86 5.91
CA GLU A 128 17.74 12.27 5.54
C GLU A 128 17.54 12.50 4.03
N GLY A 129 17.57 13.75 3.58
CA GLY A 129 17.34 14.12 2.18
C GLY A 129 18.43 13.68 1.19
N ASP A 130 19.54 13.09 1.65
CA ASP A 130 20.65 12.61 0.84
C ASP A 130 20.39 11.24 0.18
N VAL A 131 19.37 10.50 0.65
CA VAL A 131 18.99 9.20 0.05
C VAL A 131 18.03 9.32 -1.13
N VAL A 132 17.49 10.52 -1.41
CA VAL A 132 16.48 10.76 -2.44
C VAL A 132 16.88 11.89 -3.38
N GLU A 133 16.43 11.79 -4.63
CA GLU A 133 16.52 12.85 -5.62
C GLU A 133 15.35 13.83 -5.43
N LEU A 134 15.65 15.12 -5.38
CA LEU A 134 14.66 16.17 -5.08
C LEU A 134 14.66 17.21 -6.20
N ASP A 135 13.53 17.36 -6.88
CA ASP A 135 13.38 18.21 -8.06
C ASP A 135 12.19 19.17 -7.94
N LYS A 136 12.26 20.29 -8.67
CA LYS A 136 11.29 21.40 -8.74
C LYS A 136 11.16 22.17 -7.42
N ASN A 137 9.94 22.33 -6.87
CA ASN A 137 9.69 23.30 -5.80
C ASN A 137 10.19 22.79 -4.43
N ARG A 138 11.41 23.19 -4.05
CA ARG A 138 12.01 22.81 -2.76
C ARG A 138 11.22 23.27 -1.54
N LYS A 139 10.52 24.41 -1.62
CA LYS A 139 9.68 24.90 -0.51
C LYS A 139 8.52 23.95 -0.20
N VAL A 140 7.95 23.33 -1.23
CA VAL A 140 6.88 22.32 -1.06
C VAL A 140 7.44 21.05 -0.44
N ILE A 141 8.62 20.60 -0.88
CA ILE A 141 9.31 19.43 -0.32
C ILE A 141 9.62 19.65 1.17
N ASP A 142 10.19 20.81 1.52
CA ASP A 142 10.51 21.14 2.91
C ASP A 142 9.25 21.25 3.77
N LYS A 143 8.15 21.78 3.21
CA LYS A 143 6.87 21.84 3.90
C LYS A 143 6.27 20.45 4.13
N LEU A 144 6.29 19.58 3.12
CA LEU A 144 5.91 18.17 3.26
C LEU A 144 6.75 17.51 4.36
N ARG A 145 8.07 17.76 4.36
CA ARG A 145 8.99 17.21 5.35
C ARG A 145 8.64 17.63 6.77
N GLN A 146 8.28 18.90 6.96
CA GLN A 146 7.81 19.43 8.24
C GLN A 146 6.52 18.73 8.68
N LEU A 147 5.52 18.63 7.80
CA LEU A 147 4.22 18.02 8.12
C LEU A 147 4.35 16.54 8.51
N LEU A 148 5.19 15.79 7.81
CA LEU A 148 5.50 14.41 8.16
C LEU A 148 6.10 14.30 9.57
N GLY A 149 6.84 15.32 10.02
CA GLY A 149 7.41 15.37 11.37
C GLY A 149 6.38 15.41 12.51
N ASP A 150 5.15 15.78 12.19
CA ASP A 150 4.05 15.82 13.15
C ASP A 150 3.24 14.51 13.14
N THR A 151 3.29 13.73 12.05
CA THR A 151 2.44 12.54 11.85
C THR A 151 3.18 11.20 11.89
N THR A 152 4.52 11.20 11.78
CA THR A 152 5.33 9.96 11.67
C THR A 152 6.31 9.76 12.84
N ARG A 153 5.97 10.29 14.03
CA ARG A 153 6.80 10.11 15.24
C ARG A 153 6.70 8.72 15.84
#